data_AF-A0A086MIE9-F1
#
_entry.id   AF-A0A086MIE9-F1
#
_cell.length_a   1.000
_cell.length_b   1.000
_cell.length_c   1.000
_cell.angle_alpha   90.00
_cell.angle_beta   90.00
_cell.angle_gamma   90.00
#
_symmetry.space_group_name_H-M   'P 1'
#
loop_
_entity.id
_entity.type
_entity.pdbx_description
1 polymer ?
#
loop_
_entity_poly.entity_id
_entity_poly.type
_entity_poly.pdbx_seq_one_letter_code
_entity_poly.pdbx_strand_id
1 'polypeptide(L)'
;MIEEVMGQAQVKPPSKRLLTRAEAAAYCGLGSSPPPVKPKRIRPGKQGLRYDVRDLDEWIDRLDSGDHDSSGKNWLDELDNEAT
;
A
#
# COMPACT_ATOMS: atom_id res chain seq x y z
N MET A 1 1.13 -49.01 2.74
CA MET A 1 0.93 -48.01 3.81
C MET A 1 1.35 -46.68 3.20
N ILE A 2 0.39 -45.87 2.77
CA ILE A 2 0.65 -44.61 2.06
C ILE A 2 0.39 -43.50 3.06
N GLU A 3 1.44 -42.82 3.51
CA GLU A 3 1.31 -41.61 4.34
C GLU A 3 1.03 -40.43 3.41
N GLU A 4 -0.24 -40.05 3.30
CA GLU A 4 -0.63 -38.77 2.72
C GLU A 4 -0.14 -37.64 3.63
N VAL A 5 0.92 -36.97 3.20
CA VAL A 5 1.39 -35.72 3.81
C VAL A 5 0.44 -34.61 3.39
N MET A 6 -0.52 -34.28 4.26
CA MET A 6 -1.40 -33.13 4.10
C MET A 6 -0.57 -31.85 4.18
N GLY A 7 -0.21 -31.29 3.03
CA GLY A 7 0.44 -29.98 2.92
C GLY A 7 -0.50 -28.90 3.46
N GLN A 8 -0.20 -28.37 4.65
CA GLN A 8 -0.93 -27.23 5.20
C GLN A 8 -0.63 -26.00 4.34
N ALA A 9 -1.61 -25.56 3.55
CA ALA A 9 -1.54 -24.29 2.86
C ALA A 9 -1.46 -23.17 3.90
N GLN A 10 -0.30 -22.49 3.98
CA GLN A 10 -0.11 -21.32 4.82
C GLN A 10 -0.95 -20.16 4.26
N VAL A 11 -2.13 -19.94 4.85
CA VAL A 11 -2.97 -18.78 4.52
C VAL A 11 -2.34 -17.55 5.16
N LYS A 12 -1.72 -16.70 4.34
CA LYS A 12 -1.20 -15.40 4.79
C LYS A 12 -2.38 -14.55 5.28
N PRO A 13 -2.42 -14.14 6.55
CA PRO A 13 -3.52 -13.33 7.05
C PRO A 13 -3.58 -12.00 6.27
N PRO A 14 -4.78 -11.42 6.13
CA PRO A 14 -4.94 -10.16 5.44
C PRO A 14 -4.05 -9.08 6.10
N SER A 15 -3.38 -8.30 5.27
CA SER A 15 -2.49 -7.24 5.70
C SER A 15 -3.22 -6.27 6.63
N LYS A 16 -2.59 -5.93 7.77
CA LYS A 16 -3.17 -5.02 8.76
C LYS A 16 -3.42 -3.65 8.12
N ARG A 17 -4.64 -3.14 8.22
CA ARG A 17 -5.00 -1.79 7.70
C ARG A 17 -4.39 -0.64 8.50
N LEU A 18 -4.13 -0.84 9.79
CA LEU A 18 -3.65 0.21 10.71
C LEU A 18 -2.16 -0.01 11.04
N LEU A 19 -1.33 0.83 10.43
CA LEU A 19 0.12 0.75 10.51
C LEU A 19 0.67 1.62 11.66
N THR A 20 1.77 1.18 12.26
CA THR A 20 2.62 2.02 13.10
C THR A 20 3.35 3.05 12.24
N ARG A 21 4.00 4.03 12.88
CA ARG A 21 4.81 5.03 12.17
C ARG A 21 5.90 4.40 11.29
N ALA A 22 6.59 3.38 11.81
CA ALA A 22 7.66 2.70 11.08
C ALA A 22 7.11 1.91 9.88
N GLU A 23 6.00 1.18 10.08
CA GLU A 23 5.33 0.45 9.00
C GLU A 23 4.81 1.41 7.92
N ALA A 24 4.25 2.56 8.31
CA ALA A 24 3.75 3.56 7.35
C ALA A 24 4.88 4.21 6.53
N ALA A 25 6.02 4.51 7.16
CA ALA A 25 7.19 5.04 6.45
C ALA A 25 7.76 4.01 5.46
N ALA A 26 7.83 2.74 5.86
CA ALA A 26 8.22 1.64 4.98
C ALA A 26 7.23 1.44 3.83
N TYR A 27 5.92 1.51 4.11
CA TYR A 27 4.86 1.39 3.12
C TYR A 27 4.97 2.47 2.03
N CYS A 28 5.24 3.72 2.41
CA CYS A 28 5.40 4.83 1.49
C CYS A 28 6.80 4.93 0.85
N GLY A 29 7.74 4.03 1.16
CA GLY A 29 9.12 4.12 0.66
C GLY A 29 9.96 5.28 1.22
N LEU A 30 9.54 5.89 2.32
CA LEU A 30 10.17 7.10 2.91
C LEU A 30 11.29 6.79 3.94
N GLY A 31 11.70 5.53 4.05
CA GLY A 31 12.69 5.09 5.03
C GLY A 31 12.22 5.30 6.48
N SER A 32 12.87 6.19 7.22
CA SER A 32 12.51 6.53 8.61
C SER A 32 11.63 7.79 8.75
N SER A 33 11.38 8.49 7.63
CA SER A 33 10.60 9.73 7.66
C SER A 33 9.10 9.42 7.77
N PRO A 34 8.34 10.08 8.67
CA PRO A 34 6.91 9.84 8.75
C PRO A 34 6.21 10.38 7.49
N PRO A 35 5.22 9.66 6.95
CA PRO A 35 4.40 10.20 5.87
C PRO A 35 3.61 11.43 6.36
N PRO A 36 3.30 12.40 5.48
CA PRO A 36 2.60 13.64 5.82
C PRO A 36 1.08 13.42 5.99
N VAL A 37 0.69 12.25 6.49
CA VAL A 37 -0.69 11.87 6.77
C VAL A 37 -0.93 11.93 8.28
N LYS A 38 -2.10 12.42 8.70
CA LYS A 38 -2.41 12.55 10.14
C LYS A 38 -2.71 11.16 10.74
N PRO A 39 -1.98 10.72 11.78
CA PRO A 39 -2.26 9.43 12.40
C PRO A 39 -3.59 9.47 13.17
N LYS A 40 -4.36 8.39 13.07
CA LYS A 40 -5.61 8.14 13.81
C LYS A 40 -5.28 7.61 15.20
N ARG A 41 -6.00 8.10 16.21
CA ARG A 41 -5.86 7.63 17.59
C ARG A 41 -6.86 6.52 17.86
N ILE A 42 -6.36 5.31 18.08
CA ILE A 42 -7.14 4.10 18.36
C ILE A 42 -7.26 3.85 19.87
N ARG A 43 -6.26 4.29 20.66
CA ARG A 43 -6.23 4.18 22.12
C ARG A 43 -5.60 5.43 22.74
N PRO A 44 -5.93 5.78 24.00
CA PRO A 44 -5.16 6.77 24.75
C PRO A 44 -3.65 6.45 24.80
N GLY A 45 -2.81 7.50 24.85
CA GLY A 45 -1.36 7.38 24.92
C GLY A 45 -0.63 7.41 23.57
N LYS A 46 0.70 7.59 23.60
CA LYS A 46 1.54 7.74 22.40
C LYS A 46 1.54 6.51 21.48
N GLN A 47 1.37 5.32 22.05
CA GLN A 47 1.32 4.05 21.30
C GLN A 47 -0.02 3.79 20.59
N GLY A 48 -1.04 4.61 20.86
CA GLY A 48 -2.36 4.47 20.24
C GLY A 48 -2.48 5.15 18.87
N LEU A 49 -1.43 5.82 18.39
CA LEU A 49 -1.41 6.47 17.08
C LEU A 49 -1.09 5.45 15.99
N ARG A 50 -1.97 5.37 14.99
CA ARG A 50 -1.85 4.48 13.82
C ARG A 50 -2.17 5.22 12.53
N TYR A 51 -1.50 4.84 11.46
CA TYR A 51 -1.75 5.33 10.11
C TYR A 51 -2.70 4.36 9.41
N ASP A 52 -3.72 4.89 8.73
CA ASP A 52 -4.64 4.09 7.92
C ASP A 52 -4.09 3.96 6.52
N VAL A 53 -3.96 2.74 6.00
CA VAL A 53 -3.49 2.49 4.63
C VAL A 53 -4.29 3.29 3.60
N ARG A 54 -5.62 3.44 3.77
CA ARG A 54 -6.44 4.18 2.80
C ARG A 54 -6.10 5.68 2.74
N ASP A 55 -5.77 6.27 3.89
CA ASP A 55 -5.37 7.67 3.94
C ASP A 55 -3.95 7.85 3.34
N LEU A 56 -3.10 6.82 3.43
CA LEU A 56 -1.79 6.79 2.77
C LEU A 56 -1.95 6.66 1.25
N ASP A 57 -2.82 5.75 0.79
CA ASP A 57 -3.12 5.56 -0.64
C ASP A 57 -3.66 6.86 -1.25
N GLU A 58 -4.66 7.48 -0.61
CA GLU A 58 -5.22 8.75 -1.07
C GLU A 58 -4.16 9.86 -1.14
N TRP A 59 -3.21 9.87 -0.20
CA TRP A 59 -2.09 10.81 -0.27
C TRP A 59 -1.15 10.51 -1.43
N ILE A 60 -0.82 9.23 -1.67
CA ILE A 60 0.03 8.79 -2.80
C ILE A 60 -0.63 9.15 -4.13
N ASP A 61 -1.92 8.86 -4.29
CA ASP A 61 -2.68 9.15 -5.52
C ASP A 61 -2.75 10.66 -5.83
N ARG A 62 -2.77 11.50 -4.78
CA ARG A 62 -2.70 12.96 -4.94
C ARG A 62 -1.33 13.46 -5.39
N LEU A 63 -0.25 12.71 -5.16
CA LEU A 63 1.07 13.06 -5.70
C LEU A 63 1.06 12.94 -7.22
N ASP A 64 0.41 11.91 -7.76
CA ASP A 64 0.26 11.68 -9.20
C ASP A 64 -0.65 12.73 -9.85
N SER A 65 -1.67 13.19 -9.13
CA SER A 65 -2.60 14.24 -9.58
C SER A 65 -1.93 15.62 -9.80
N GLY A 66 -0.71 15.83 -9.29
CA GLY A 66 0.08 17.05 -9.51
C GLY A 66 0.92 17.04 -10.79
N ASP A 67 1.11 15.87 -11.41
CA ASP A 67 1.89 15.66 -12.63
C ASP A 67 1.06 15.03 -13.76
N HIS A 68 -0.27 14.96 -13.58
CA HIS A 68 -1.20 14.66 -14.66
C HIS A 68 -1.40 15.90 -15.53
N ASP A 69 -0.29 16.41 -16.08
CA ASP A 69 -0.38 16.95 -17.42
C ASP A 69 -0.98 15.82 -18.27
N SER A 70 -2.04 16.14 -18.97
CA SER A 70 -2.93 15.20 -19.64
C SER A 70 -2.27 14.66 -20.92
N SER A 71 -0.99 14.35 -20.85
CA SER A 71 -0.24 13.57 -21.83
C SER A 71 -0.58 12.09 -21.64
N GLY A 72 -1.87 11.75 -21.73
CA GLY A 72 -2.47 11.05 -22.87
C GLY A 72 -1.62 10.08 -23.71
N LYS A 73 -0.54 9.53 -23.19
CA LYS A 73 0.15 8.39 -23.79
C LYS A 73 -0.56 7.16 -23.26
N ASN A 74 -1.56 6.80 -24.02
CA ASN A 74 -2.35 5.60 -23.87
C ASN A 74 -1.41 4.41 -24.15
N TRP A 75 -0.59 4.06 -23.17
CA TRP A 75 0.35 2.92 -23.21
C TRP A 75 -0.38 1.59 -23.47
N LEU A 76 -1.69 1.55 -23.21
CA LEU A 76 -2.61 0.50 -23.61
C LEU A 76 -2.79 0.42 -25.14
N ASP A 77 -2.92 1.55 -25.83
CA ASP A 77 -3.03 1.58 -27.30
C ASP A 77 -1.71 1.15 -27.96
N GLU A 78 -0.56 1.45 -27.35
CA GLU A 78 0.75 1.08 -27.89
C GLU A 78 0.99 -0.43 -27.80
N LEU A 79 0.47 -1.09 -26.76
CA LEU A 79 0.53 -2.55 -26.63
C LEU A 79 -0.35 -3.29 -27.66
N ASP A 80 -1.53 -2.74 -27.96
CA ASP A 80 -2.45 -3.33 -28.95
C ASP A 80 -1.92 -3.19 -30.38
N ASN A 81 -1.11 -2.16 -30.67
CA ASN A 81 -0.50 -1.96 -31.99
C ASN A 81 0.73 -2.83 -32.24
N GLU A 82 1.41 -3.36 -31.21
CA GLU A 82 2.56 -4.26 -31.37
C GLU A 82 2.15 -5.74 -31.57
N ALA A 83 0.86 -6.05 -31.39
CA ALA A 83 0.32 -7.40 -31.54
C ALA A 83 -0.30 -7.72 -32.92
N THR A 84 -0.16 -6.83 -33.91
CA THR A 84 -0.63 -7.02 -35.30
C THR A 84 0.54 -7.08 -36.28
#